data_AF-A0A1Z5J798-F1
#
_entry.id   AF-A0A1Z5J798-F1
#
_cell.length_a   1.000
_cell.length_b   1.000
_cell.length_c   1.000
_cell.angle_alpha   90.00
_cell.angle_beta   90.00
_cell.angle_gamma   90.00
#
_symmetry.space_group_name_H-M   'P 1'
#
loop_
_entity.id
_entity.type
_entity.pdbx_description
1 polymer ?
#
loop_
_entity_poly.entity_id
_entity_poly.type
_entity_poly.pdbx_seq_one_letter_code
_entity_poly.pdbx_strand_id
1 'polypeptide(L)'
;MKLAFIVVTFSACFAEAFLVQVKPMPAIAEIVKSQEGKHLEFSLTIDKGSKKTDRATSMSLQGLKLTLGHEKSTATRLPGANGPTPQLSSGVQKADIDELPFFVNMDGTQTVTVEDGCWEIVWKDTSPHGFLFCGLNLPTKVARNGVSLPVGHIYLCHHIWSRDTLRNAQERRRKAEEKANECLYQRKEAVLRMQGTNNLFEKAKLYRIALAALEDYSTSGVTMLNHVPSSDDVIDLGNDFVMSKKGTILTMGNASFLEVDKKIVGSTFLRIPV
;
A
#
# COMPACT_ATOMS: atom_id res chain seq x y z
N MET A 1 -54.81 3.99 1.67
CA MET A 1 -53.94 4.99 2.35
C MET A 1 -53.11 4.31 3.44
N LYS A 2 -52.07 3.52 3.07
CA LYS A 2 -51.06 2.95 3.99
C LYS A 2 -49.83 2.54 3.17
N LEU A 3 -48.94 3.50 2.87
CA LEU A 3 -47.67 3.22 2.17
C LEU A 3 -46.65 4.33 2.49
N ALA A 4 -46.13 4.39 3.72
CA ALA A 4 -45.16 5.44 4.10
C ALA A 4 -44.24 5.08 5.29
N PHE A 5 -43.92 3.81 5.54
CA PHE A 5 -43.17 3.43 6.76
C PHE A 5 -42.02 2.42 6.58
N ILE A 6 -41.47 2.25 5.37
CA ILE A 6 -40.38 1.27 5.09
C ILE A 6 -39.15 1.93 4.44
N VAL A 7 -38.84 3.20 4.77
CA VAL A 7 -37.64 3.87 4.22
C VAL A 7 -36.64 4.34 5.29
N VAL A 8 -36.97 4.28 6.58
CA VAL A 8 -36.13 4.88 7.65
C VAL A 8 -35.18 3.88 8.33
N THR A 9 -35.38 2.57 8.21
CA THR A 9 -34.52 1.58 8.90
C THR A 9 -33.22 1.22 8.17
N PHE A 10 -33.08 1.55 6.88
CA PHE A 10 -31.84 1.26 6.13
C PHE A 10 -30.70 2.26 6.39
N SER A 11 -31.01 3.43 6.96
CA SER A 11 -30.00 4.47 7.24
C SER A 11 -29.22 4.25 8.54
N ALA A 12 -29.69 3.39 9.46
CA ALA A 12 -29.08 3.22 10.77
C ALA A 12 -27.88 2.25 10.75
N CYS A 13 -27.91 1.20 9.93
CA CYS A 13 -26.80 0.23 9.87
C CYS A 13 -25.52 0.78 9.20
N PHE A 14 -25.60 1.85 8.41
CA PHE A 14 -24.41 2.46 7.80
C PHE A 14 -23.67 3.44 8.72
N ALA A 15 -24.33 3.98 9.75
CA ALA A 15 -23.75 5.01 10.61
C ALA A 15 -22.77 4.43 11.66
N GLU A 16 -23.03 3.23 12.18
CA GLU A 16 -22.16 2.62 13.21
C GLU A 16 -20.79 2.17 12.68
N ALA A 17 -20.66 1.92 11.37
CA ALA A 17 -19.37 1.56 10.77
C ALA A 17 -18.37 2.73 10.72
N PHE A 18 -18.85 3.98 10.84
CA PHE A 18 -18.05 5.19 10.65
C PHE A 18 -17.68 5.94 11.93
N LEU A 19 -18.30 5.63 13.08
CA LEU A 19 -17.96 6.26 14.36
C LEU A 19 -16.81 5.54 15.07
N VAL A 20 -15.70 5.30 14.36
CA VAL A 20 -14.44 5.05 15.06
C VAL A 20 -14.01 6.39 15.65
N GLN A 21 -14.14 6.55 16.96
CA GLN A 21 -13.48 7.64 17.67
C GLN A 21 -11.98 7.52 17.40
N VAL A 22 -11.47 8.33 16.48
CA VAL A 22 -10.05 8.39 16.18
C VAL A 22 -9.39 9.03 17.40
N LYS A 23 -8.67 8.22 18.18
CA LYS A 23 -7.85 8.70 19.31
C LYS A 23 -6.97 9.85 18.79
N PRO A 24 -6.84 10.98 19.53
CA PRO A 24 -6.01 12.09 19.10
C PRO A 24 -4.61 11.60 18.74
N MET A 25 -4.17 11.98 17.54
CA MET A 25 -2.92 11.53 16.95
C MET A 25 -1.76 11.91 17.87
N PRO A 26 -0.82 10.99 18.17
CA PRO A 26 0.41 11.38 18.85
C PRO A 26 1.17 12.35 17.96
N ALA A 27 1.96 13.24 18.57
CA ALA A 27 2.68 14.25 17.83
C ALA A 27 3.63 13.57 16.84
N ILE A 28 3.43 13.78 15.53
CA ILE A 28 4.28 13.23 14.44
C ILE A 28 5.77 13.48 14.75
N ALA A 29 6.08 14.62 15.38
CA ALA A 29 7.42 14.97 15.82
C ALA A 29 8.07 13.92 16.74
N GLU A 30 7.31 13.29 17.65
CA GLU A 30 7.82 12.24 18.54
C GLU A 30 8.17 10.97 17.76
N ILE A 31 7.32 10.60 16.79
CA ILE A 31 7.56 9.45 15.91
C ILE A 31 8.82 9.67 15.09
N VAL A 32 8.98 10.87 14.52
CA VAL A 32 10.14 11.25 13.70
C VAL A 32 11.42 11.17 14.53
N LYS A 33 11.41 11.75 15.73
CA LYS A 33 12.56 11.72 16.64
C LYS A 33 12.94 10.29 17.02
N SER A 34 11.97 9.40 17.23
CA SER A 34 12.26 8.00 17.54
C SER A 34 12.74 7.17 16.35
N GLN A 35 12.73 7.72 15.13
CA GLN A 35 13.29 7.05 13.96
C GLN A 35 14.74 7.45 13.68
N GLU A 36 15.29 8.44 14.38
CA GLU A 36 16.67 8.89 14.17
C GLU A 36 17.69 7.75 14.36
N GLY A 37 18.60 7.61 13.41
CA GLY A 37 19.65 6.59 13.40
C GLY A 37 19.17 5.19 13.05
N LYS A 38 17.89 5.00 12.68
CA LYS A 38 17.41 3.68 12.27
C LYS A 38 17.85 3.32 10.86
N HIS A 39 18.32 2.08 10.72
CA HIS A 39 18.69 1.47 9.45
C HIS A 39 17.50 0.74 8.84
N LEU A 40 17.20 1.02 7.58
CA LEU A 40 16.17 0.35 6.80
C LEU A 40 16.82 -0.32 5.58
N GLU A 41 16.63 -1.63 5.44
CA GLU A 41 17.07 -2.37 4.26
C GLU A 41 15.89 -2.66 3.32
N PHE A 42 16.00 -2.22 2.07
CA PHE A 42 14.97 -2.36 1.06
C PHE A 42 15.37 -3.35 -0.03
N SER A 43 14.40 -4.16 -0.43
CA SER A 43 14.41 -4.95 -1.66
C SER A 43 13.33 -4.43 -2.59
N LEU A 44 13.74 -3.95 -3.75
CA LEU A 44 12.85 -3.35 -4.74
C LEU A 44 12.52 -4.39 -5.81
N THR A 45 11.26 -4.47 -6.23
CA THR A 45 10.82 -5.27 -7.37
C THR A 45 10.05 -4.36 -8.32
N ILE A 46 10.60 -4.17 -9.51
CA ILE A 46 10.07 -3.27 -10.54
C ILE A 46 9.45 -4.12 -11.63
N ASP A 47 8.22 -3.80 -12.01
CA ASP A 47 7.42 -4.56 -12.96
C ASP A 47 7.05 -3.70 -14.17
N LYS A 48 6.91 -4.32 -15.35
CA LYS A 48 6.54 -3.61 -16.60
C LYS A 48 5.10 -3.06 -16.63
N GLY A 49 4.35 -3.19 -15.53
CA GLY A 49 2.94 -2.78 -15.46
C GLY A 49 1.99 -3.66 -16.29
N SER A 50 2.44 -4.83 -16.77
CA SER A 50 1.57 -5.82 -17.41
C SER A 50 0.81 -6.62 -16.33
N LYS A 51 -0.36 -7.16 -16.70
CA LYS A 51 -1.20 -7.99 -15.83
C LYS A 51 -0.32 -9.09 -15.19
N LYS A 52 -0.53 -9.33 -13.89
CA LYS A 52 0.21 -10.14 -12.87
C LYS A 52 0.89 -11.49 -13.27
N THR A 53 0.87 -11.94 -14.51
CA THR A 53 1.23 -13.32 -14.88
C THR A 53 2.65 -13.51 -15.43
N ASP A 54 3.34 -12.48 -15.94
CA ASP A 54 4.65 -12.67 -16.58
C ASP A 54 5.83 -12.29 -15.68
N ARG A 55 6.24 -13.24 -14.82
CA ARG A 55 7.46 -13.13 -14.00
C ARG A 55 8.75 -12.91 -14.81
N ALA A 56 8.74 -13.20 -16.11
CA ALA A 56 9.85 -12.92 -17.02
C ALA A 56 10.11 -11.41 -17.22
N THR A 57 9.22 -10.54 -16.71
CA THR A 57 9.24 -9.09 -16.94
C THR A 57 9.37 -8.28 -15.65
N SER A 58 10.16 -8.76 -14.68
CA SER A 58 10.49 -8.01 -13.46
C SER A 58 12.00 -7.83 -13.26
N MET A 59 12.36 -6.75 -12.57
CA MET A 59 13.73 -6.44 -12.14
C MET A 59 13.75 -6.29 -10.62
N SER A 60 14.54 -7.13 -9.94
CA SER A 60 14.75 -7.03 -8.50
C SER A 60 16.05 -6.30 -8.21
N LEU A 61 15.97 -5.23 -7.41
CA LEU A 61 17.13 -4.53 -6.84
C LEU A 61 17.23 -4.89 -5.36
N GLN A 62 18.41 -5.25 -4.89
CA GLN A 62 18.65 -5.70 -3.51
C GLN A 62 19.75 -4.86 -2.86
N GLY A 63 19.82 -4.87 -1.53
CA GLY A 63 20.93 -4.28 -0.78
C GLY A 63 20.85 -2.76 -0.57
N LEU A 64 19.74 -2.10 -0.93
CA LEU A 64 19.58 -0.69 -0.59
C LEU A 64 19.43 -0.53 0.93
N LYS A 65 20.38 0.13 1.58
CA LYS A 65 20.31 0.47 3.01
C LYS A 65 20.30 1.97 3.22
N LEU A 66 19.36 2.42 4.03
CA LEU A 66 19.20 3.83 4.39
C LEU A 66 19.27 4.01 5.91
N THR A 67 19.98 5.02 6.37
CA THR A 67 19.91 5.52 7.75
C THR A 67 19.01 6.75 7.81
N LEU A 68 17.98 6.72 8.66
CA LEU A 68 17.07 7.84 8.84
C LEU A 68 17.70 8.94 9.71
N GLY A 69 17.99 10.10 9.13
CA GLY A 69 18.51 11.27 9.84
C GLY A 69 17.41 12.25 10.25
N HIS A 70 17.74 13.20 11.13
CA HIS A 70 16.86 14.29 11.57
C HIS A 70 17.21 15.65 10.90
N GLU A 71 18.27 15.71 10.10
CA GLU A 71 18.61 16.93 9.37
C GLU A 71 17.55 17.22 8.31
N LYS A 72 17.15 18.48 8.15
CA LYS A 72 16.24 18.87 7.06
C LYS A 72 16.94 18.67 5.72
N SER A 73 16.24 18.10 4.75
CA SER A 73 16.73 17.97 3.38
C SER A 73 15.91 18.81 2.41
N THR A 74 16.58 19.35 1.39
CA THR A 74 15.96 20.05 0.26
C THR A 74 16.23 19.34 -1.08
N ALA A 75 16.88 18.18 -1.04
CA ALA A 75 17.44 17.54 -2.23
C ALA A 75 16.35 16.95 -3.14
N THR A 76 15.35 16.29 -2.54
CA THR A 76 14.19 15.74 -3.25
C THR A 76 12.91 16.26 -2.61
N ARG A 77 11.95 16.68 -3.43
CA ARG A 77 10.61 17.06 -2.97
C ARG A 77 9.82 15.81 -2.62
N LEU A 78 9.07 15.82 -1.52
CA LEU A 78 8.26 14.68 -1.05
C LEU A 78 6.75 15.02 -1.02
N PRO A 79 5.85 14.02 -1.20
CA PRO A 79 4.43 14.23 -1.48
C PRO A 79 3.61 14.86 -0.36
N GLY A 80 4.06 14.82 0.88
CA GLY A 80 3.45 15.44 2.04
C GLY A 80 3.86 16.90 2.14
N ALA A 81 5.13 17.14 2.44
CA ALA A 81 5.68 18.48 2.67
C ALA A 81 5.57 19.41 1.45
N ASN A 82 5.62 18.86 0.24
CA ASN A 82 5.45 19.61 -1.01
C ASN A 82 4.10 19.33 -1.69
N GLY A 83 3.17 18.68 -0.98
CA GLY A 83 1.85 18.34 -1.47
C GLY A 83 0.76 19.33 -1.07
N PRO A 84 -0.52 18.95 -1.27
CA PRO A 84 -1.66 19.81 -0.97
C PRO A 84 -1.93 19.99 0.54
N THR A 85 -1.37 19.13 1.39
CA THR A 85 -1.61 19.13 2.86
C THR A 85 -0.30 19.03 3.64
N PRO A 86 0.59 20.04 3.56
CA PRO A 86 1.90 20.01 4.20
C PRO A 86 1.84 19.96 5.73
N GLN A 87 0.75 20.46 6.34
CA GLN A 87 0.53 20.41 7.79
C GLN A 87 0.38 18.98 8.35
N LEU A 88 0.14 18.00 7.48
CA LEU A 88 0.00 16.58 7.84
C LEU A 88 1.32 15.80 7.65
N SER A 89 2.39 16.49 7.25
CA SER A 89 3.73 15.92 7.07
C SER A 89 4.63 16.26 8.25
N SER A 90 5.60 15.38 8.53
CA SER A 90 6.74 15.65 9.41
C SER A 90 7.72 16.70 8.87
N GLY A 91 7.59 17.09 7.59
CA GLY A 91 8.63 17.76 6.84
C GLY A 91 9.67 16.78 6.27
N VAL A 92 10.42 17.26 5.27
CA VAL A 92 11.45 16.48 4.56
C VAL A 92 12.72 16.41 5.42
N GLN A 93 13.08 15.18 5.78
CA GLN A 93 14.30 14.86 6.52
C GLN A 93 15.30 14.17 5.60
N LYS A 94 16.58 14.24 5.92
CA LYS A 94 17.67 13.59 5.20
C LYS A 94 17.71 12.10 5.56
N ALA A 95 17.98 11.25 4.56
CA ALA A 95 18.35 9.86 4.76
C ALA A 95 19.75 9.64 4.18
N ASP A 96 20.66 9.09 4.97
CA ASP A 96 21.98 8.71 4.47
C ASP A 96 21.88 7.35 3.76
N ILE A 97 22.55 7.23 2.62
CA ILE A 97 22.56 6.02 1.81
C ILE A 97 23.78 5.21 2.22
N ASP A 98 23.57 4.17 3.03
CA ASP A 98 24.66 3.36 3.59
C ASP A 98 25.17 2.33 2.56
N GLU A 99 24.25 1.74 1.79
CA GLU A 99 24.55 0.71 0.80
C GLU A 99 23.71 0.92 -0.47
N LEU A 100 24.37 0.86 -1.63
CA LEU A 100 23.73 1.05 -2.93
C LEU A 100 22.98 -0.23 -3.37
N PRO A 101 21.81 -0.09 -4.01
CA PRO A 101 21.10 -1.22 -4.55
C PRO A 101 21.89 -1.87 -5.70
N PHE A 102 21.74 -3.17 -5.87
CA PHE A 102 22.32 -3.90 -7.00
C PHE A 102 21.35 -4.92 -7.59
N PHE A 103 21.64 -5.37 -8.82
CA PHE A 103 21.00 -6.53 -9.43
C PHE A 103 22.04 -7.42 -10.12
N VAL A 104 21.74 -8.71 -10.28
CA VAL A 104 22.67 -9.67 -10.93
C VAL A 104 22.21 -9.98 -12.35
N ASN A 105 23.00 -9.64 -13.37
CA ASN A 105 22.76 -10.02 -14.78
C ASN A 105 23.79 -11.08 -15.25
N MET A 106 23.85 -11.35 -16.56
CA MET A 106 24.82 -12.32 -17.10
C MET A 106 26.29 -11.84 -16.98
N ASP A 107 26.50 -10.54 -16.83
CA ASP A 107 27.82 -9.91 -16.65
C ASP A 107 28.22 -9.81 -15.17
N GLY A 108 27.39 -10.33 -14.25
CA GLY A 108 27.62 -10.31 -12.81
C GLY A 108 26.76 -9.28 -12.06
N THR A 109 27.27 -8.81 -10.92
CA THR A 109 26.58 -7.85 -10.06
C THR A 109 26.72 -6.44 -10.62
N GLN A 110 25.58 -5.80 -10.90
CA GLN A 110 25.48 -4.42 -11.38
C GLN A 110 24.96 -3.54 -10.25
N THR A 111 25.79 -2.62 -9.77
CA THR A 111 25.40 -1.62 -8.77
C THR A 111 24.64 -0.48 -9.43
N VAL A 112 23.55 -0.05 -8.79
CA VAL A 112 22.70 1.05 -9.22
C VAL A 112 23.02 2.28 -8.37
N THR A 113 23.48 3.34 -9.02
CA THR A 113 23.71 4.62 -8.35
C THR A 113 22.37 5.26 -7.96
N VAL A 114 22.29 5.68 -6.69
CA VAL A 114 21.20 6.47 -6.15
C VAL A 114 21.79 7.59 -5.31
N GLU A 115 21.14 8.74 -5.32
CA GLU A 115 21.60 9.98 -4.66
C GLU A 115 20.45 10.61 -3.87
N ASP A 116 20.76 11.62 -3.07
CA ASP A 116 19.77 12.53 -2.47
C ASP A 116 18.70 11.85 -1.61
N GLY A 117 19.12 10.90 -0.77
CA GLY A 117 18.24 10.22 0.17
C GLY A 117 17.49 11.18 1.09
N CYS A 118 16.17 11.06 1.11
CA CYS A 118 15.31 11.81 2.02
C CYS A 118 14.11 10.99 2.45
N TRP A 119 13.45 11.41 3.53
CA TRP A 119 12.25 10.77 4.01
C TRP A 119 11.28 11.73 4.70
N GLU A 120 10.02 11.33 4.80
CA GLU A 120 9.02 12.00 5.62
C GLU A 120 7.96 10.99 6.09
N ILE A 121 7.25 11.34 7.16
CA ILE A 121 6.02 10.67 7.58
C ILE A 121 4.85 11.58 7.26
N VAL A 122 3.84 11.03 6.60
CA VAL A 122 2.58 11.73 6.30
C VAL A 122 1.42 10.99 6.93
N TRP A 123 0.61 11.68 7.72
CA TRP A 123 -0.57 11.08 8.34
C TRP A 123 -1.81 11.88 8.03
N LYS A 124 -2.70 11.31 7.21
CA LYS A 124 -3.94 12.00 6.82
C LYS A 124 -4.93 12.05 7.97
N ASP A 125 -5.64 13.17 8.10
CA ASP A 125 -6.79 13.29 9.00
C ASP A 125 -7.76 12.15 8.72
N THR A 126 -8.28 11.53 9.79
CA THR A 126 -9.20 10.36 9.76
C THR A 126 -8.63 9.04 9.24
N SER A 127 -7.38 9.01 8.75
CA SER A 127 -6.77 7.76 8.29
C SER A 127 -6.32 6.89 9.48
N PRO A 128 -6.61 5.57 9.48
CA PRO A 128 -6.15 4.66 10.53
C PRO A 128 -4.63 4.39 10.46
N HIS A 129 -3.98 4.82 9.38
CA HIS A 129 -2.55 4.65 9.13
C HIS A 129 -1.93 5.91 8.51
N GLY A 130 -0.64 6.07 8.74
CA GLY A 130 0.21 7.02 8.03
C GLY A 130 1.04 6.33 6.94
N PHE A 131 1.92 7.10 6.35
CA PHE A 131 2.84 6.66 5.30
C PHE A 131 4.25 7.13 5.62
N LEU A 132 5.21 6.22 5.56
CA LEU A 132 6.63 6.55 5.41
C LEU A 132 6.91 6.70 3.91
N PHE A 133 7.38 7.87 3.50
CA PHE A 133 7.92 8.08 2.17
C PHE A 133 9.44 8.18 2.27
N CYS A 134 10.16 7.42 1.44
CA CYS A 134 11.59 7.63 1.19
C CYS A 134 11.77 8.05 -0.26
N GLY A 135 12.36 9.21 -0.50
CA GLY A 135 12.71 9.71 -1.83
C GLY A 135 14.18 9.46 -2.14
N LEU A 136 14.45 9.00 -3.36
CA LEU A 136 15.80 8.82 -3.88
C LEU A 136 15.87 9.41 -5.30
N ASN A 137 17.02 9.94 -5.68
CA ASN A 137 17.28 10.41 -7.03
C ASN A 137 18.08 9.35 -7.81
N LEU A 138 17.61 8.98 -9.00
CA LEU A 138 18.33 8.11 -9.93
C LEU A 138 18.97 8.96 -11.04
N PRO A 139 20.29 9.16 -11.03
CA PRO A 139 20.96 9.95 -12.06
C PRO A 139 21.02 9.24 -13.41
N THR A 140 20.95 7.90 -13.41
CA THR A 140 21.03 7.08 -14.62
C THR A 140 19.84 6.15 -14.77
N LYS A 141 19.43 5.90 -16.02
CA LYS A 141 18.36 4.96 -16.34
C LYS A 141 18.84 3.54 -16.05
N VAL A 142 18.04 2.79 -15.30
CA VAL A 142 18.32 1.37 -15.02
C VAL A 142 17.38 0.52 -15.87
N ALA A 143 17.92 -0.45 -16.61
CA ALA A 143 17.11 -1.33 -17.45
C ALA A 143 17.61 -2.77 -17.42
N ARG A 144 16.66 -3.71 -17.38
CA ARG A 144 16.91 -5.16 -17.42
C ARG A 144 15.67 -5.88 -17.93
N ASN A 145 15.85 -6.89 -18.80
CA ASN A 145 14.77 -7.78 -19.26
C ASN A 145 13.52 -7.03 -19.78
N GLY A 146 13.72 -5.89 -20.46
CA GLY A 146 12.63 -5.07 -20.98
C GLY A 146 11.84 -4.27 -19.92
N VAL A 147 12.28 -4.29 -18.66
CA VAL A 147 11.87 -3.38 -17.59
C VAL A 147 12.87 -2.25 -17.51
N SER A 148 12.38 -1.02 -17.31
CA SER A 148 13.26 0.12 -17.07
C SER A 148 12.70 1.03 -15.99
N LEU A 149 13.58 1.45 -15.09
CA LEU A 149 13.35 2.53 -14.15
C LEU A 149 13.90 3.83 -14.77
N PRO A 150 13.06 4.87 -14.97
CA PRO A 150 13.51 6.12 -15.58
C PRO A 150 14.47 6.88 -14.66
N VAL A 151 15.25 7.78 -15.26
CA VAL A 151 16.03 8.80 -14.54
C VAL A 151 15.07 9.69 -13.74
N GLY A 152 15.51 10.15 -12.58
CA GLY A 152 14.79 11.09 -11.73
C GLY A 152 14.38 10.49 -10.39
N HIS A 153 13.35 11.07 -9.77
CA HIS A 153 12.96 10.72 -8.42
C HIS A 153 12.14 9.43 -8.36
N ILE A 154 12.54 8.54 -7.46
CA ILE A 154 11.76 7.38 -7.04
C ILE A 154 11.31 7.57 -5.60
N TYR A 155 10.11 7.08 -5.30
CA TYR A 155 9.52 7.15 -3.98
C TYR A 155 9.15 5.76 -3.50
N LEU A 156 9.69 5.37 -2.36
CA LEU A 156 9.31 4.17 -1.62
C LEU A 156 8.23 4.57 -0.63
N CYS A 157 7.09 3.89 -0.64
CA CYS A 157 5.95 4.20 0.22
C CYS A 157 5.56 2.98 1.05
N HIS A 158 5.61 3.12 2.37
CA HIS A 158 5.22 2.08 3.32
C HIS A 158 4.16 2.58 4.29
N HIS A 159 3.19 1.73 4.64
CA HIS A 159 2.15 2.09 5.60
C HIS A 159 2.67 2.01 7.04
N ILE A 160 2.45 3.05 7.83
CA ILE A 160 2.71 3.08 9.27
C ILE A 160 1.39 2.97 10.02
N TRP A 161 1.33 2.10 11.01
CA TRP A 161 0.15 1.87 11.83
C TRP A 161 0.49 2.05 13.30
N SER A 162 -0.46 2.54 14.08
CA SER A 162 -0.41 2.24 15.52
C SER A 162 -0.82 0.79 15.73
N ARG A 163 -0.31 0.13 16.78
CA ARG A 163 -0.70 -1.26 17.11
C ARG A 163 -2.21 -1.42 17.30
N ASP A 164 -2.85 -0.44 17.93
CA ASP A 164 -4.30 -0.43 18.14
C ASP A 164 -5.07 -0.29 16.82
N THR A 165 -4.70 0.66 15.96
CA THR A 165 -5.38 0.84 14.67
C THR A 165 -5.15 -0.34 13.72
N LEU A 166 -3.96 -0.95 13.76
CA LEU A 166 -3.67 -2.16 13.00
C LEU A 166 -4.55 -3.32 13.46
N ARG A 167 -4.62 -3.59 14.76
CA ARG A 167 -5.47 -4.68 15.32
C ARG A 167 -6.92 -4.51 14.88
N ASN A 168 -7.46 -3.29 14.97
CA ASN A 168 -8.83 -3.00 14.55
C ASN A 168 -9.02 -3.19 13.03
N ALA A 169 -8.04 -2.79 12.22
CA ALA A 169 -8.07 -2.99 10.77
C ALA A 169 -7.96 -4.47 10.38
N GLN A 170 -7.14 -5.26 11.08
CA GLN A 170 -7.00 -6.69 10.88
C GLN A 170 -8.29 -7.44 11.22
N GLU A 171 -8.95 -7.07 12.32
CA GLU A 171 -10.24 -7.67 12.69
C GLU A 171 -11.33 -7.34 11.66
N ARG A 172 -11.36 -6.10 11.15
CA ARG A 172 -12.25 -5.71 10.04
C ARG A 172 -11.96 -6.51 8.78
N ARG A 173 -10.68 -6.69 8.46
CA ARG A 173 -10.23 -7.50 7.31
C ARG A 173 -10.68 -8.94 7.45
N ARG A 174 -10.50 -9.56 8.62
CA ARG A 174 -10.96 -10.93 8.91
C ARG A 174 -12.45 -11.10 8.64
N LYS A 175 -13.29 -10.21 9.17
CA LYS A 175 -14.75 -10.23 8.94
C LYS A 175 -15.11 -10.04 7.47
N ALA A 176 -14.42 -9.14 6.77
CA ALA A 176 -14.64 -8.91 5.34
C ALA A 176 -14.24 -10.13 4.50
N GLU A 177 -13.12 -10.79 4.85
CA GLU A 177 -12.66 -12.02 4.20
C GLU A 177 -13.62 -13.19 4.43
N GLU A 178 -14.15 -13.35 5.64
CA GLU A 178 -15.18 -14.36 5.95
C GLU A 178 -16.42 -14.17 5.05
N LYS A 179 -16.97 -12.95 5.01
CA LYS A 179 -18.11 -12.62 4.14
C LYS A 179 -17.79 -12.84 2.67
N ALA A 180 -16.60 -12.42 2.22
CA ALA A 180 -16.17 -12.59 0.84
C ALA A 180 -16.04 -14.07 0.45
N ASN A 181 -15.51 -14.90 1.35
CA ASN A 181 -15.39 -16.35 1.15
C ASN A 181 -16.76 -17.02 1.07
N GLU A 182 -17.71 -16.61 1.92
CA GLU A 182 -19.10 -17.09 1.85
C GLU A 182 -19.73 -16.75 0.49
N CYS A 183 -19.59 -15.51 0.01
CA CYS A 183 -20.09 -15.09 -1.29
C CYS A 183 -19.47 -15.91 -2.44
N LEU A 184 -18.16 -16.16 -2.39
CA LEU A 184 -17.47 -16.99 -3.39
C LEU A 184 -17.94 -18.45 -3.34
N TYR A 185 -18.21 -18.98 -2.15
CA TYR A 185 -18.77 -20.32 -1.98
C TYR A 185 -20.16 -20.42 -2.60
N GLN A 186 -21.07 -19.50 -2.26
CA GLN A 186 -22.44 -19.45 -2.81
C GLN A 186 -22.42 -19.34 -4.34
N ARG A 187 -21.55 -18.49 -4.89
CA ARG A 187 -21.35 -18.37 -6.34
C ARG A 187 -20.92 -19.70 -6.95
N LYS A 188 -19.92 -20.37 -6.35
CA LYS A 188 -19.39 -21.65 -6.84
C LYS A 188 -20.47 -22.74 -6.81
N GLU A 189 -21.23 -22.83 -5.72
CA GLU A 189 -22.33 -23.80 -5.59
C GLU A 189 -23.43 -23.56 -6.64
N ALA A 190 -23.86 -22.32 -6.83
CA ALA A 190 -24.86 -21.95 -7.83
C ALA A 190 -24.41 -22.31 -9.26
N VAL A 191 -23.14 -22.07 -9.59
CA VAL A 191 -22.55 -22.44 -10.89
C VAL A 191 -22.51 -23.95 -11.07
N LEU A 192 -22.11 -24.73 -10.06
CA LEU A 192 -22.09 -26.19 -10.13
C LEU A 192 -23.51 -26.76 -10.34
N ARG A 193 -24.50 -26.26 -9.60
CA ARG A 193 -25.91 -26.65 -9.77
C ARG A 193 -26.44 -26.29 -11.16
N MET A 194 -26.04 -25.13 -11.69
CA MET A 194 -26.44 -24.67 -13.02
C MET A 194 -25.90 -25.60 -14.12
N GLN A 195 -24.68 -26.13 -13.93
CA GLN A 195 -24.08 -27.10 -14.84
C GLN A 195 -24.77 -28.48 -14.78
N GLY A 196 -25.24 -28.89 -13.60
CA GLY A 196 -25.89 -30.18 -13.39
C GLY A 196 -27.36 -30.29 -13.80
N THR A 197 -28.04 -29.16 -14.03
CA THR A 197 -29.46 -29.16 -14.44
C THR A 197 -29.63 -28.97 -15.95
N ASN A 198 -30.69 -29.57 -16.53
CA ASN A 198 -31.07 -29.35 -17.93
C ASN A 198 -32.23 -28.35 -18.08
N ASN A 199 -32.88 -27.95 -16.98
CA ASN A 199 -34.00 -27.01 -17.01
C ASN A 199 -33.51 -25.58 -17.23
N LEU A 200 -33.94 -24.94 -18.33
CA LEU A 200 -33.52 -23.59 -18.70
C LEU A 200 -33.90 -22.51 -17.66
N PHE A 201 -35.10 -22.60 -17.07
CA PHE A 201 -35.54 -21.64 -16.06
C PHE A 201 -34.74 -21.77 -14.77
N GLU A 202 -34.43 -23.00 -14.35
CA GLU A 202 -33.58 -23.24 -13.18
C GLU A 202 -32.14 -22.73 -13.44
N LYS A 203 -31.61 -22.91 -14.66
CA LYS A 203 -30.32 -22.30 -15.04
C LYS A 203 -30.34 -20.78 -14.92
N ALA A 204 -31.38 -20.12 -15.46
CA ALA A 204 -31.50 -18.67 -15.39
C ALA A 204 -31.58 -18.16 -13.94
N LYS A 205 -32.33 -18.87 -13.08
CA LYS A 205 -32.41 -18.59 -11.64
C LYS A 205 -31.05 -18.74 -10.95
N LEU A 206 -30.35 -19.86 -11.16
CA LEU A 206 -29.03 -20.13 -10.58
C LEU A 206 -27.96 -19.14 -11.08
N TYR A 207 -28.04 -18.74 -12.35
CA TYR A 207 -27.19 -17.69 -12.90
C TYR A 207 -27.39 -16.36 -12.16
N ARG A 208 -28.65 -15.96 -11.92
CA ARG A 208 -28.96 -14.76 -11.13
C ARG A 208 -28.42 -14.83 -9.71
N ILE A 209 -28.53 -15.99 -9.06
CA ILE A 209 -27.95 -16.20 -7.70
C ILE A 209 -26.43 -16.04 -7.74
N ALA A 210 -25.77 -16.62 -8.74
CA ALA A 210 -24.32 -16.50 -8.89
C ALA A 210 -23.86 -15.05 -9.14
N LEU A 211 -24.64 -14.25 -9.87
CA LEU A 211 -24.39 -12.82 -10.07
C LEU A 211 -24.60 -12.02 -8.78
N ALA A 212 -25.70 -12.25 -8.05
CA ALA A 212 -25.96 -11.58 -6.78
C ALA A 212 -24.82 -11.83 -5.77
N ALA A 213 -24.35 -13.07 -5.65
CA ALA A 213 -23.21 -13.41 -4.80
C ALA A 213 -21.90 -12.70 -5.25
N LEU A 214 -21.73 -12.44 -6.54
CA LEU A 214 -20.57 -11.67 -7.04
C LEU A 214 -20.69 -10.16 -6.72
N GLU A 215 -21.89 -9.60 -6.76
CA GLU A 215 -22.17 -8.24 -6.30
C GLU A 215 -21.92 -8.10 -4.80
N ASP A 216 -22.38 -9.07 -4.00
CA ASP A 216 -22.13 -9.12 -2.55
C ASP A 216 -20.64 -9.26 -2.22
N TYR A 217 -19.89 -10.05 -3.00
CA TYR A 217 -18.43 -10.10 -2.90
C TYR A 217 -17.80 -8.74 -3.16
N SER A 218 -18.25 -8.03 -4.20
CA SER A 218 -17.72 -6.72 -4.58
C SER A 218 -18.01 -5.65 -3.52
N THR A 219 -19.14 -5.77 -2.81
CA THR A 219 -19.53 -4.86 -1.73
C THR A 219 -19.03 -5.28 -0.35
N SER A 220 -18.41 -6.45 -0.20
CA SER A 220 -17.83 -6.94 1.07
C SER A 220 -16.73 -6.02 1.65
N GLY A 221 -16.12 -5.17 0.81
CA GLY A 221 -15.02 -4.29 1.19
C GLY A 221 -13.65 -4.97 1.28
N VAL A 222 -13.56 -6.28 1.00
CA VAL A 222 -12.31 -7.05 1.12
C VAL A 222 -11.18 -6.45 0.27
N THR A 223 -11.49 -5.94 -0.91
CA THR A 223 -10.52 -5.34 -1.84
C THR A 223 -9.92 -4.04 -1.30
N MET A 224 -10.71 -3.26 -0.55
CA MET A 224 -10.27 -2.01 0.08
C MET A 224 -9.29 -2.27 1.23
N LEU A 225 -9.33 -3.47 1.82
CA LEU A 225 -8.50 -3.86 2.97
C LEU A 225 -7.24 -4.66 2.59
N ASN A 226 -6.96 -4.81 1.29
CA ASN A 226 -5.77 -5.52 0.81
C ASN A 226 -4.43 -4.91 1.29
N HIS A 227 -4.43 -3.63 1.70
CA HIS A 227 -3.26 -2.93 2.21
C HIS A 227 -3.00 -3.16 3.71
N VAL A 228 -3.93 -3.80 4.44
CA VAL A 228 -3.77 -4.08 5.88
C VAL A 228 -2.82 -5.28 6.03
N PRO A 229 -1.63 -5.14 6.64
CA PRO A 229 -0.69 -6.24 6.77
C PRO A 229 -1.15 -7.26 7.84
N SER A 230 -0.69 -8.51 7.71
CA SER A 230 -0.74 -9.48 8.81
C SER A 230 0.27 -9.10 9.90
N SER A 231 0.15 -9.70 11.08
CA SER A 231 1.08 -9.44 12.20
C SER A 231 2.52 -9.85 11.89
N ASP A 232 2.73 -10.81 10.99
CA ASP A 232 4.07 -11.23 10.55
C ASP A 232 4.64 -10.31 9.45
N ASP A 233 3.78 -9.55 8.77
CA ASP A 233 4.11 -8.63 7.67
C ASP A 233 4.40 -7.20 8.17
N VAL A 234 4.73 -7.02 9.46
CA VAL A 234 5.10 -5.73 10.03
C VAL A 234 6.46 -5.71 10.73
N ILE A 235 7.02 -4.52 10.88
CA ILE A 235 8.29 -4.22 11.56
C ILE A 235 8.00 -3.20 12.66
N ASP A 236 8.62 -3.37 13.82
CA ASP A 236 8.45 -2.46 14.95
C ASP A 236 9.20 -1.15 14.72
N LEU A 237 8.50 -0.03 14.82
CA LEU A 237 9.08 1.31 14.79
C LEU A 237 9.22 1.92 16.20
N GLY A 238 8.87 1.18 17.26
CA GLY A 238 8.85 1.69 18.63
C GLY A 238 7.66 2.61 18.88
N ASN A 239 7.48 3.04 20.15
CA ASN A 239 6.41 3.95 20.58
C ASN A 239 5.00 3.51 20.11
N ASP A 240 4.70 2.21 20.16
CA ASP A 240 3.46 1.60 19.68
C ASP A 240 3.18 1.72 18.17
N PHE A 241 4.19 2.07 17.36
CA PHE A 241 4.10 2.10 15.91
C PHE A 241 4.73 0.88 15.26
N VAL A 242 4.08 0.42 14.20
CA VAL A 242 4.57 -0.64 13.34
C VAL A 242 4.45 -0.21 11.89
N MET A 243 5.33 -0.71 11.03
CA MET A 243 5.35 -0.42 9.61
C MET A 243 5.17 -1.68 8.78
N SER A 244 4.43 -1.60 7.69
CA SER A 244 4.29 -2.74 6.77
C SER A 244 5.62 -3.04 6.06
N LYS A 245 6.00 -4.33 6.05
CA LYS A 245 7.14 -4.82 5.26
C LYS A 245 6.94 -4.56 3.77
N LYS A 246 5.70 -4.64 3.28
CA LYS A 246 5.36 -4.43 1.87
C LYS A 246 5.02 -2.96 1.64
N GLY A 247 5.57 -2.41 0.58
CA GLY A 247 5.29 -1.06 0.13
C GLY A 247 5.21 -0.97 -1.39
N THR A 248 5.03 0.23 -1.89
CA THR A 248 4.94 0.52 -3.33
C THR A 248 6.06 1.43 -3.78
N ILE A 249 6.52 1.24 -5.02
CA ILE A 249 7.48 2.13 -5.68
C ILE A 249 6.71 3.02 -6.64
N LEU A 250 6.87 4.32 -6.47
CA LEU A 250 6.28 5.34 -7.32
C LEU A 250 7.39 6.06 -8.07
N THR A 251 7.17 6.35 -9.35
CA THR A 251 7.92 7.38 -10.06
C THR A 251 7.00 8.55 -10.30
N MET A 252 7.57 9.75 -10.26
CA MET A 252 6.89 10.95 -10.73
C MET A 252 7.62 11.44 -11.97
N GLY A 253 6.87 11.84 -13.00
CA GLY A 253 7.47 12.59 -14.09
C GLY A 253 8.08 13.90 -13.59
N ASN A 254 8.76 14.65 -14.46
CA ASN A 254 9.34 15.97 -14.15
C ASN A 254 8.32 17.05 -13.72
N ALA A 255 7.05 16.66 -13.53
CA ALA A 255 5.93 17.49 -13.20
C ALA A 255 5.75 17.59 -11.67
N SER A 256 5.13 18.67 -11.21
CA SER A 256 4.88 18.90 -9.78
C SER A 256 4.03 17.78 -9.15
N PHE A 257 4.04 17.61 -7.82
CA PHE A 257 3.16 16.65 -7.11
C PHE A 257 1.65 16.83 -7.37
N LEU A 258 1.28 17.99 -7.92
CA LEU A 258 -0.07 18.39 -8.30
C LEU A 258 -0.44 17.93 -9.71
N GLU A 259 0.53 17.64 -10.57
CA GLU A 259 0.33 17.17 -11.94
C GLU A 259 0.39 15.63 -12.01
N VAL A 260 -0.51 15.06 -12.79
CA VAL A 260 -1.21 13.79 -12.48
C VAL A 260 -0.42 12.52 -12.85
N ASP A 261 0.82 12.60 -13.31
CA ASP A 261 1.56 11.44 -13.81
C ASP A 261 2.33 10.69 -12.70
N LYS A 262 1.59 10.24 -11.68
CA LYS A 262 2.09 9.29 -10.68
C LYS A 262 1.97 7.89 -11.25
N LYS A 263 3.10 7.22 -11.45
CA LYS A 263 3.12 5.85 -11.96
C LYS A 263 3.61 4.90 -10.88
N ILE A 264 2.79 3.91 -10.54
CA ILE A 264 3.24 2.75 -9.76
C ILE A 264 4.10 1.91 -10.69
N VAL A 265 5.38 1.78 -10.35
CA VAL A 265 6.35 1.02 -11.16
C VAL A 265 6.71 -0.33 -10.53
N GLY A 266 6.30 -0.58 -9.29
CA GLY A 266 6.59 -1.84 -8.63
C GLY A 266 6.24 -1.84 -7.14
N SER A 267 6.81 -2.82 -6.45
CA SER A 267 6.67 -3.02 -5.00
C SER A 267 8.03 -3.01 -4.32
N THR A 268 8.05 -2.55 -3.07
CA THR A 268 9.23 -2.59 -2.20
C THR A 268 8.95 -3.51 -1.03
N PHE A 269 9.99 -4.18 -0.53
CA PHE A 269 9.93 -5.06 0.62
C PHE A 269 11.04 -4.69 1.59
N LEU A 270 10.68 -4.46 2.85
CA LEU A 270 11.62 -4.11 3.90
C LEU A 270 12.13 -5.37 4.60
N ARG A 271 13.45 -5.49 4.70
CA ARG A 271 14.13 -6.56 5.43
C ARG A 271 14.58 -6.03 6.79
N ILE A 272 14.39 -6.86 7.81
CA ILE A 272 15.01 -6.61 9.11
C ILE A 272 16.42 -7.18 8.99
N PRO A 273 17.48 -6.38 9.22
CA PRO A 273 18.82 -6.94 9.32
C PRO A 273 18.82 -7.95 10.49
N VAL A 274 19.15 -9.20 10.18
CA VAL A 274 19.28 -10.29 11.16
C VAL A 274 20.57 -10.11 11.95
#